data_AF-A0A4Y7WSD3-F1
#
_entry.id   AF-A0A4Y7WSD3-F1
#
_cell.length_a   1.000
_cell.length_b   1.000
_cell.length_c   1.000
_cell.angle_alpha   90.00
_cell.angle_beta   90.00
_cell.angle_gamma   90.00
#
_symmetry.space_group_name_H-M   'P 1'
#
loop_
_entity.id
_entity.type
_entity.pdbx_description
1 polymer ?
#
loop_
_entity_poly.entity_id
_entity_poly.type
_entity_poly.pdbx_seq_one_letter_code
_entity_poly.pdbx_strand_id
1 'polypeptide(L)'
;MSRGQIESAFHTGDHDNIAIFVDYDNVYWTLMNRYNHNPNHESEEKNLFNSLWERYGQDQVRTFRAYADFQRIRSSLTDLQKQRVQIRHVYSNDKEGDSRKNSSDIELCIDAIEMTYKDENISCYVFVTADSDMVPIMSRLMYKGKRVELYYLSEAAPKHTDITNYSHYSEDLREFLQLEVKEYHLESYKVDALRFIEEWEARFGTENELYLGAPWLRNQFSVKFGMPANSASELIDLLKIEKLIGSENKELKNGDVKPSIALTEEGRNWLAPLTKM
;
A
#
# COMPACT_ATOMS: atom_id res chain seq x y z
N MET A 1 11.22 -16.46 15.82
CA MET A 1 11.12 -17.94 15.95
C MET A 1 11.76 -18.56 14.72
N SER A 2 12.40 -19.72 14.82
CA SER A 2 13.08 -20.33 13.66
C SER A 2 12.05 -20.89 12.67
N ARG A 3 12.41 -20.95 11.38
CA ARG A 3 11.58 -21.42 10.26
C ARG A 3 10.87 -22.76 10.53
N GLY A 4 11.48 -23.65 11.31
CA GLY A 4 10.93 -24.96 11.70
C GLY A 4 9.86 -24.94 12.80
N GLN A 5 9.66 -23.84 13.54
CA GLN A 5 8.55 -23.70 14.50
C GLN A 5 7.27 -23.16 13.86
N ILE A 6 7.38 -22.49 12.70
CA ILE A 6 6.22 -22.02 11.91
C ILE A 6 5.59 -23.21 11.18
N GLU A 7 6.41 -24.15 10.68
CA GLU A 7 5.95 -25.37 10.03
C GLU A 7 5.12 -26.28 10.96
N SER A 8 5.38 -26.30 12.28
CA SER A 8 4.60 -27.13 13.20
C SER A 8 3.19 -26.61 13.50
N ALA A 9 2.86 -25.36 13.11
CA ALA A 9 1.52 -24.79 13.24
C ALA A 9 0.71 -24.89 11.93
N PHE A 10 1.36 -25.14 10.79
CA PHE A 10 0.72 -25.44 9.52
C PHE A 10 0.57 -26.94 9.32
N HIS A 11 -0.55 -27.50 9.75
CA HIS A 11 -1.02 -28.76 9.19
C HIS A 11 -1.86 -28.45 7.94
N THR A 12 -1.21 -28.32 6.79
CA THR A 12 -1.89 -28.31 5.48
C THR A 12 -2.68 -29.59 5.21
N GLY A 13 -2.50 -30.63 6.03
CA GLY A 13 -3.23 -31.90 5.97
C GLY A 13 -4.67 -31.89 6.52
N ASP A 14 -5.13 -30.85 7.23
CA ASP A 14 -6.45 -30.84 7.88
C ASP A 14 -7.52 -29.97 7.17
N HIS A 15 -7.16 -29.24 6.11
CA HIS A 15 -8.08 -28.32 5.45
C HIS A 15 -8.10 -28.51 3.95
N ASP A 16 -9.05 -29.33 3.51
CA ASP A 16 -9.44 -29.38 2.11
C ASP A 16 -10.36 -28.18 1.80
N ASN A 17 -10.20 -27.59 0.61
CA ASN A 17 -11.04 -26.50 0.07
C ASN A 17 -10.81 -25.12 0.72
N ILE A 18 -9.87 -24.36 0.16
CA ILE A 18 -9.45 -23.04 0.62
C ILE A 18 -10.00 -21.94 -0.29
N ALA A 19 -10.46 -20.84 0.30
CA ALA A 19 -10.89 -19.65 -0.42
C ALA A 19 -9.99 -18.45 -0.07
N ILE A 20 -9.27 -17.91 -1.06
CA ILE A 20 -8.32 -16.81 -0.89
C ILE A 20 -8.93 -15.52 -1.45
N PHE A 21 -9.01 -14.50 -0.61
CA PHE A 21 -9.54 -13.17 -0.92
C PHE A 21 -8.47 -12.11 -0.64
N VAL A 22 -8.02 -11.42 -1.68
CA VAL A 22 -7.01 -10.38 -1.61
C VAL A 22 -7.66 -9.02 -1.83
N ASP A 23 -7.62 -8.17 -0.81
CA ASP A 23 -7.91 -6.74 -0.94
C ASP A 23 -6.73 -6.06 -1.64
N TYR A 24 -6.67 -6.25 -2.95
CA TYR A 24 -5.50 -5.90 -3.76
C TYR A 24 -5.29 -4.39 -3.83
N ASP A 25 -6.36 -3.58 -3.77
CA ASP A 25 -6.22 -2.12 -3.75
C ASP A 25 -5.49 -1.64 -2.49
N ASN A 26 -5.96 -2.06 -1.31
CA ASN A 26 -5.32 -1.69 -0.05
C ASN A 26 -3.89 -2.24 0.04
N VAL A 27 -3.69 -3.51 -0.27
CA VAL A 27 -2.38 -4.17 -0.22
C VAL A 27 -1.40 -3.53 -1.19
N TYR A 28 -1.82 -3.21 -2.42
CA TYR A 28 -0.98 -2.58 -3.43
C TYR A 28 -0.46 -1.23 -2.96
N TRP A 29 -1.36 -0.32 -2.54
CA TRP A 29 -0.94 1.02 -2.12
C TRP A 29 -0.11 0.98 -0.86
N THR A 30 -0.43 0.10 0.09
CA THR A 30 0.33 -0.01 1.33
C THR A 30 1.76 -0.51 1.07
N LEU A 31 1.94 -1.55 0.25
CA LEU A 31 3.27 -2.06 -0.11
C LEU A 31 4.06 -1.04 -0.95
N MET A 32 3.43 -0.40 -1.93
CA MET A 32 4.10 0.62 -2.76
C MET A 32 4.52 1.84 -1.94
N ASN A 33 3.65 2.36 -1.07
CA ASN A 33 3.92 3.60 -0.34
C ASN A 33 4.93 3.43 0.79
N ARG A 34 5.02 2.24 1.40
CA ARG A 34 5.89 1.95 2.55
C ARG A 34 7.19 1.25 2.19
N TYR A 35 7.15 0.35 1.20
CA TYR A 35 8.28 -0.51 0.87
C TYR A 35 8.74 -0.36 -0.58
N ASN A 36 8.06 0.45 -1.40
CA ASN A 36 8.26 0.51 -2.85
C ASN A 36 8.20 -0.89 -3.49
N HIS A 37 7.33 -1.75 -2.94
CA HIS A 37 7.22 -3.14 -3.35
C HIS A 37 5.94 -3.38 -4.15
N ASN A 38 6.07 -3.88 -5.37
CA ASN A 38 4.91 -4.30 -6.15
C ASN A 38 4.47 -5.69 -5.66
N PRO A 39 3.21 -5.90 -5.23
CA PRO A 39 2.78 -7.22 -4.80
C PRO A 39 2.87 -8.28 -5.91
N ASN A 40 2.78 -7.87 -7.19
CA ASN A 40 3.08 -8.73 -8.34
C ASN A 40 4.55 -8.59 -8.76
N HIS A 41 5.47 -8.84 -7.83
CA HIS A 41 6.91 -8.72 -8.03
C HIS A 41 7.45 -9.74 -9.05
N GLU A 42 8.53 -9.42 -9.75
CA GLU A 42 9.12 -10.32 -10.76
C GLU A 42 9.77 -11.56 -10.14
N SER A 43 10.40 -11.42 -8.96
CA SER A 43 10.94 -12.57 -8.22
C SER A 43 9.83 -13.30 -7.45
N GLU A 44 9.78 -14.62 -7.64
CA GLU A 44 8.65 -15.45 -7.21
C GLU A 44 8.52 -15.48 -5.69
N GLU A 45 9.63 -15.47 -4.95
CA GLU A 45 9.64 -15.48 -3.49
C GLU A 45 9.16 -14.17 -2.86
N LYS A 46 9.13 -13.07 -3.62
CA LYS A 46 8.60 -11.77 -3.19
C LYS A 46 7.24 -11.45 -3.85
N ASN A 47 6.73 -12.34 -4.71
CA ASN A 47 5.45 -12.18 -5.39
C ASN A 47 4.32 -12.75 -4.54
N LEU A 48 3.40 -11.88 -4.12
CA LEU A 48 2.30 -12.23 -3.22
C LEU A 48 1.50 -13.44 -3.71
N PHE A 49 1.15 -13.48 -4.99
CA PHE A 49 0.30 -14.53 -5.54
C PHE A 49 1.03 -15.85 -5.63
N ASN A 50 2.31 -15.84 -6.05
CA ASN A 50 3.12 -17.05 -6.09
C ASN A 50 3.37 -17.60 -4.68
N SER A 51 3.70 -16.75 -3.71
CA SER A 51 3.91 -17.17 -2.32
C SER A 51 2.65 -17.79 -1.70
N LEU A 52 1.46 -17.25 -2.00
CA LEU A 52 0.19 -17.83 -1.55
C LEU A 52 -0.09 -19.18 -2.22
N TRP A 53 0.22 -19.32 -3.51
CA TRP A 53 0.10 -20.60 -4.20
C TRP A 53 1.04 -21.66 -3.66
N GLU A 54 2.29 -21.29 -3.40
CA GLU A 54 3.29 -22.18 -2.80
C GLU A 54 2.84 -22.64 -1.41
N ARG A 55 2.28 -21.73 -0.61
CA ARG A 55 1.84 -22.03 0.76
C ARG A 55 0.65 -22.97 0.81
N TYR A 56 -0.39 -22.72 0.01
CA TYR A 56 -1.67 -23.45 0.13
C TYR A 56 -1.80 -24.62 -0.85
N GLY A 57 -1.01 -24.64 -1.92
CA GLY A 57 -1.09 -25.67 -2.96
C GLY A 57 -2.28 -25.50 -3.89
N GLN A 58 -2.07 -25.74 -5.19
CA GLN A 58 -3.08 -25.46 -6.21
C GLN A 58 -4.35 -26.33 -6.07
N ASP A 59 -4.19 -27.59 -5.66
CA ASP A 59 -5.30 -28.55 -5.60
C ASP A 59 -6.29 -28.29 -4.47
N GLN A 60 -5.85 -27.54 -3.45
CA GLN A 60 -6.65 -27.21 -2.28
C GLN A 60 -7.44 -25.92 -2.43
N VAL A 61 -7.01 -24.99 -3.29
CA VAL A 61 -7.68 -23.70 -3.46
C VAL A 61 -8.86 -23.84 -4.41
N ARG A 62 -10.07 -23.49 -3.92
CA ARG A 62 -11.31 -23.47 -4.71
C ARG A 62 -11.58 -22.11 -5.33
N THR A 63 -11.11 -21.04 -4.69
CA THR A 63 -11.19 -19.70 -5.26
C THR A 63 -10.01 -18.86 -4.81
N PHE A 64 -9.48 -18.06 -5.73
CA PHE A 64 -8.43 -17.08 -5.46
C PHE A 64 -8.82 -15.80 -6.18
N ARG A 65 -9.27 -14.79 -5.45
CA ARG A 65 -9.77 -13.52 -6.00
C ARG A 65 -8.95 -12.34 -5.52
N ALA A 66 -8.68 -11.40 -6.42
CA ALA A 66 -8.06 -10.11 -6.14
C ALA A 66 -9.03 -8.97 -6.48
N TYR A 67 -9.33 -8.13 -5.49
CA TYR A 67 -10.32 -7.05 -5.55
C TYR A 67 -9.62 -5.71 -5.63
N ALA A 68 -9.88 -4.95 -6.69
CA ALA A 68 -9.34 -3.60 -6.82
C ALA A 68 -10.03 -2.76 -7.89
N ASP A 69 -9.83 -1.44 -7.79
CA ASP A 69 -9.93 -0.55 -8.93
C ASP A 69 -8.67 -0.66 -9.81
N PHE A 70 -8.67 -1.68 -10.67
CA PHE A 70 -7.59 -1.93 -11.63
C PHE A 70 -7.36 -0.82 -12.66
N GLN A 71 -8.18 0.24 -12.74
CA GLN A 71 -7.85 1.41 -13.55
C GLN A 71 -6.79 2.29 -12.87
N ARG A 72 -6.67 2.21 -11.54
CA ARG A 72 -5.76 3.03 -10.73
C ARG A 72 -4.46 2.33 -10.39
N ILE A 73 -4.44 1.00 -10.46
CA ILE A 73 -3.28 0.18 -10.12
C ILE A 73 -2.46 -0.11 -11.37
N ARG A 74 -1.13 0.05 -11.26
CA ARG A 74 -0.20 -0.37 -12.32
C ARG A 74 0.14 -1.85 -12.14
N SER A 75 -0.76 -2.72 -12.57
CA SER A 75 -0.57 -4.16 -12.58
C SER A 75 -1.06 -4.77 -13.88
N SER A 76 -0.36 -5.79 -14.36
CA SER A 76 -0.71 -6.52 -15.58
C SER A 76 -1.84 -7.52 -15.28
N LEU A 77 -3.06 -7.20 -15.73
CA LEU A 77 -4.21 -8.09 -15.56
C LEU A 77 -3.98 -9.46 -16.22
N THR A 78 -3.31 -9.46 -17.36
CA THR A 78 -2.94 -10.69 -18.07
C THR A 78 -2.03 -11.57 -17.22
N ASP A 79 -1.08 -10.99 -16.49
CA ASP A 79 -0.15 -11.79 -15.67
C ASP A 79 -0.81 -12.33 -14.41
N LEU A 80 -1.70 -11.54 -13.76
CA LEU A 80 -2.54 -12.05 -12.67
C LEU A 80 -3.43 -13.21 -13.12
N GLN A 81 -4.01 -13.13 -14.33
CA GLN A 81 -4.80 -14.22 -14.90
C GLN A 81 -3.95 -15.46 -15.20
N LYS A 82 -2.73 -15.30 -15.72
CA LYS A 82 -1.78 -16.42 -15.93
C LYS A 82 -1.41 -17.10 -14.61
N GLN A 83 -1.32 -16.34 -13.53
CA GLN A 83 -1.16 -16.85 -12.16
C GLN A 83 -2.45 -17.48 -11.60
N ARG A 84 -3.51 -17.68 -12.39
CA ARG A 84 -4.81 -18.25 -11.98
C ARG A 84 -5.53 -17.45 -10.90
N VAL A 85 -5.28 -16.14 -10.82
CA VAL A 85 -5.99 -15.23 -9.92
C VAL A 85 -7.21 -14.66 -10.64
N GLN A 86 -8.38 -14.80 -10.01
CA GLN A 86 -9.64 -14.24 -10.51
C GLN A 86 -9.68 -12.74 -10.21
N ILE A 87 -9.71 -11.93 -11.26
CA ILE A 87 -9.74 -10.48 -11.15
C ILE A 87 -11.17 -10.02 -10.86
N ARG A 88 -11.34 -9.26 -9.78
CA ARG A 88 -12.59 -8.59 -9.42
C ARG A 88 -12.39 -7.09 -9.49
N HIS A 89 -12.73 -6.54 -10.65
CA HIS A 89 -12.68 -5.09 -10.85
C HIS A 89 -13.84 -4.43 -10.11
N VAL A 90 -13.50 -3.52 -9.20
CA VAL A 90 -14.48 -2.78 -8.40
C VAL A 90 -14.28 -1.29 -8.65
N TYR A 91 -15.30 -0.65 -9.20
CA TYR A 91 -15.27 0.79 -9.44
C TYR A 91 -15.43 1.54 -8.12
N SER A 92 -14.55 2.49 -7.85
CA SER A 92 -14.66 3.38 -6.70
C SER A 92 -14.83 4.82 -7.18
N ASN A 93 -16.07 5.33 -7.06
CA ASN A 93 -16.50 6.64 -7.60
C ASN A 93 -15.49 7.78 -7.36
N ASP A 94 -15.22 8.54 -8.42
CA ASP A 94 -14.22 9.63 -8.52
C ASP A 94 -14.59 10.93 -7.78
N LYS A 95 -15.32 10.90 -6.66
CA LYS A 95 -15.47 12.13 -5.89
C LYS A 95 -14.10 12.49 -5.31
N GLU A 96 -13.53 13.59 -5.80
CA GLU A 96 -12.25 14.20 -5.43
C GLU A 96 -12.21 14.60 -3.94
N GLY A 97 -12.26 13.62 -3.05
CA GLY A 97 -12.20 13.79 -1.62
C GLY A 97 -11.80 12.49 -0.94
N ASP A 98 -11.47 12.61 0.33
CA ASP A 98 -11.07 11.51 1.23
C ASP A 98 -12.13 10.40 1.41
N SER A 99 -13.27 10.48 0.71
CA SER A 99 -14.33 9.46 0.72
C SER A 99 -14.13 8.35 -0.32
N ARG A 100 -12.89 8.15 -0.81
CA ARG A 100 -12.48 6.87 -1.38
C ARG A 100 -12.29 5.90 -0.23
N LYS A 101 -12.76 4.66 -0.36
CA LYS A 101 -11.93 3.44 -0.14
C LYS A 101 -12.75 2.17 0.07
N ASN A 102 -14.04 2.26 0.43
CA ASN A 102 -14.77 1.08 0.86
C ASN A 102 -15.60 0.40 -0.26
N SER A 103 -15.11 0.30 -1.49
CA SER A 103 -15.83 -0.49 -2.50
C SER A 103 -15.29 -1.92 -2.62
N SER A 104 -13.96 -2.09 -2.66
CA SER A 104 -13.33 -3.39 -2.86
C SER A 104 -13.48 -4.33 -1.68
N ASP A 105 -13.32 -3.81 -0.47
CA ASP A 105 -13.62 -4.46 0.82
C ASP A 105 -15.08 -4.92 0.93
N ILE A 106 -16.05 -4.08 0.53
CA ILE A 106 -17.48 -4.43 0.56
C ILE A 106 -17.76 -5.57 -0.41
N GLU A 107 -17.31 -5.47 -1.67
CA GLU A 107 -17.51 -6.52 -2.67
C GLU A 107 -16.85 -7.83 -2.23
N LEU A 108 -15.63 -7.76 -1.68
CA LEU A 108 -14.91 -8.89 -1.14
C LEU A 108 -15.70 -9.54 0.01
N CYS A 109 -16.21 -8.76 0.96
CA CYS A 109 -17.01 -9.25 2.08
C CYS A 109 -18.28 -9.96 1.60
N ILE A 110 -18.98 -9.38 0.61
CA ILE A 110 -20.18 -9.96 0.01
C ILE A 110 -19.85 -11.29 -0.66
N ASP A 111 -18.80 -11.33 -1.48
CA ASP A 111 -18.37 -12.55 -2.15
C ASP A 111 -17.98 -13.65 -1.14
N ALA A 112 -17.24 -13.31 -0.08
CA ALA A 112 -16.81 -14.26 0.94
C ALA A 112 -18.00 -14.86 1.72
N ILE A 113 -18.96 -14.02 2.13
CA ILE A 113 -20.13 -14.51 2.85
C ILE A 113 -21.06 -15.31 1.94
N GLU A 114 -21.23 -14.89 0.68
CA GLU A 114 -22.04 -15.63 -0.30
C GLU A 114 -21.42 -16.99 -0.60
N MET A 115 -20.09 -17.05 -0.75
CA MET A 115 -19.34 -18.29 -0.96
C MET A 115 -19.57 -19.28 0.19
N THR A 116 -19.66 -18.78 1.43
CA THR A 116 -19.93 -19.60 2.62
C THR A 116 -21.26 -20.33 2.55
N TYR A 117 -22.25 -19.75 1.86
CA TYR A 117 -23.57 -20.38 1.66
C TYR A 117 -23.67 -21.16 0.35
N LYS A 118 -22.86 -20.85 -0.66
CA LYS A 118 -22.84 -21.55 -1.94
C LYS A 118 -22.07 -22.86 -1.90
N ASP A 119 -20.99 -22.92 -1.12
CA ASP A 119 -20.16 -24.11 -0.96
C ASP A 119 -19.80 -24.32 0.50
N GLU A 120 -20.56 -25.21 1.15
CA GLU A 120 -20.35 -25.56 2.54
C GLU A 120 -19.02 -26.29 2.78
N ASN A 121 -18.42 -26.87 1.72
CA ASN A 121 -17.18 -27.65 1.84
C ASN A 121 -15.94 -26.78 2.04
N ILE A 122 -16.00 -25.47 1.76
CA ILE A 122 -14.89 -24.55 2.03
C ILE A 122 -14.66 -24.54 3.54
N SER A 123 -13.49 -25.02 3.95
CA SER A 123 -13.14 -25.17 5.36
C SER A 123 -12.30 -23.99 5.87
N CYS A 124 -11.58 -23.31 4.96
CA CYS A 124 -10.63 -22.25 5.29
C CYS A 124 -10.80 -21.01 4.39
N TYR A 125 -10.83 -19.84 5.02
CA TYR A 125 -10.87 -18.53 4.38
C TYR A 125 -9.58 -17.78 4.67
N VAL A 126 -8.88 -17.38 3.61
CA VAL A 126 -7.64 -16.62 3.68
C VAL A 126 -7.94 -15.19 3.24
N PHE A 127 -7.69 -14.23 4.13
CA PHE A 127 -7.79 -12.81 3.84
C PHE A 127 -6.41 -12.19 3.75
N VAL A 128 -6.17 -11.42 2.70
CA VAL A 128 -4.98 -10.60 2.55
C VAL A 128 -5.41 -9.15 2.50
N THR A 129 -5.23 -8.44 3.61
CA THR A 129 -5.75 -7.07 3.80
C THR A 129 -4.95 -6.37 4.90
N ALA A 130 -4.82 -5.05 4.80
CA ALA A 130 -4.36 -4.22 5.91
C ALA A 130 -5.48 -3.36 6.51
N ASP A 131 -6.74 -3.68 6.20
CA ASP A 131 -7.91 -2.94 6.64
C ASP A 131 -8.61 -3.61 7.83
N SER A 132 -8.83 -2.85 8.90
CA SER A 132 -9.58 -3.32 10.07
C SER A 132 -11.07 -3.48 9.81
N ASP A 133 -11.61 -2.86 8.76
CA ASP A 133 -13.03 -2.97 8.41
C ASP A 133 -13.41 -4.41 8.01
N MET A 134 -12.43 -5.30 7.81
CA MET A 134 -12.59 -6.73 7.56
C MET A 134 -12.87 -7.57 8.82
N VAL A 135 -12.71 -7.01 10.02
CA VAL A 135 -12.95 -7.72 11.29
C VAL A 135 -14.35 -8.39 11.37
N PRO A 136 -15.46 -7.72 10.99
CA PRO A 136 -16.80 -8.31 11.11
C PRO A 136 -17.00 -9.57 10.24
N ILE A 137 -16.46 -9.60 9.01
CA ILE A 137 -16.59 -10.79 8.15
C ILE A 137 -15.77 -11.96 8.69
N MET A 138 -14.55 -11.70 9.13
CA MET A 138 -13.68 -12.71 9.74
C MET A 138 -14.33 -13.32 10.99
N SER A 139 -14.82 -12.48 11.90
CA SER A 139 -15.56 -12.91 13.10
C SER A 139 -16.79 -13.76 12.73
N ARG A 140 -17.56 -13.36 11.71
CA ARG A 140 -18.74 -14.11 11.26
C ARG A 140 -18.38 -15.49 10.72
N LEU A 141 -17.27 -15.62 10.01
CA LEU A 141 -16.78 -16.90 9.49
C LEU A 141 -16.33 -17.82 10.62
N MET A 142 -15.63 -17.28 11.63
CA MET A 142 -15.29 -18.04 12.84
C MET A 142 -16.53 -18.56 13.57
N TYR A 143 -17.58 -17.72 13.73
CA TYR A 143 -18.85 -18.17 14.33
C TYR A 143 -19.55 -19.26 13.53
N LYS A 144 -19.28 -19.38 12.22
CA LYS A 144 -19.77 -20.46 11.36
C LYS A 144 -18.88 -21.69 11.37
N GLY A 145 -17.87 -21.75 12.24
CA GLY A 145 -16.94 -22.87 12.35
C GLY A 145 -15.96 -22.96 11.18
N LYS A 146 -15.77 -21.87 10.42
CA LYS A 146 -14.78 -21.80 9.35
C LYS A 146 -13.43 -21.36 9.92
N ARG A 147 -12.35 -21.97 9.43
CA ARG A 147 -11.01 -21.46 9.70
C ARG A 147 -10.81 -20.16 8.96
N VAL A 148 -10.10 -19.23 9.60
CA VAL A 148 -9.80 -17.90 9.08
C VAL A 148 -8.30 -17.66 9.25
N GLU A 149 -7.62 -17.32 8.16
CA GLU A 149 -6.22 -16.96 8.14
C GLU A 149 -6.05 -15.54 7.58
N LEU A 150 -5.11 -14.78 8.13
CA LEU A 150 -4.93 -13.37 7.83
C LEU A 150 -3.49 -13.04 7.46
N TYR A 151 -3.28 -12.44 6.29
CA TYR A 151 -2.03 -11.79 5.93
C TYR A 151 -2.24 -10.29 5.94
N TYR A 152 -1.47 -9.58 6.76
CA TYR A 152 -1.68 -8.16 7.03
C TYR A 152 -0.37 -7.40 7.11
N LEU A 153 -0.42 -6.06 7.18
CA LEU A 153 0.75 -5.22 7.42
C LEU A 153 0.59 -4.55 8.78
N SER A 154 1.38 -4.96 9.78
CA SER A 154 1.28 -4.45 11.15
C SER A 154 1.41 -2.93 11.26
N GLU A 155 2.21 -2.31 10.40
CA GLU A 155 2.42 -0.86 10.36
C GLU A 155 1.25 -0.07 9.73
N ALA A 156 0.34 -0.76 9.05
CA ALA A 156 -0.89 -0.19 8.49
C ALA A 156 -2.12 -0.53 9.33
N ALA A 157 -2.03 -1.55 10.20
CA ALA A 157 -3.11 -1.90 11.13
C ALA A 157 -3.37 -0.76 12.14
N PRO A 158 -4.64 -0.45 12.46
CA PRO A 158 -4.96 0.59 13.43
C PRO A 158 -4.40 0.26 14.82
N LYS A 159 -3.80 1.25 15.49
CA LYS A 159 -3.21 1.11 16.83
C LYS A 159 -4.19 0.67 17.93
N HIS A 160 -5.49 0.81 17.70
CA HIS A 160 -6.54 0.55 18.70
C HIS A 160 -7.32 -0.75 18.45
N THR A 161 -7.07 -1.44 17.34
CA THR A 161 -7.75 -2.70 17.00
C THR A 161 -6.71 -3.72 16.59
N ASP A 162 -6.50 -4.71 17.45
CA ASP A 162 -5.69 -5.86 17.09
C ASP A 162 -6.51 -6.84 16.25
N ILE A 163 -6.37 -6.68 14.93
CA ILE A 163 -7.03 -7.48 13.89
C ILE A 163 -6.71 -8.98 14.00
N THR A 164 -5.57 -9.33 14.61
CA THR A 164 -5.11 -10.72 14.70
C THR A 164 -5.98 -11.58 15.63
N ASN A 165 -6.71 -10.96 16.56
CA ASN A 165 -7.65 -11.68 17.44
C ASN A 165 -8.87 -12.25 16.72
N TYR A 166 -9.06 -11.89 15.45
CA TYR A 166 -10.19 -12.33 14.62
C TYR A 166 -9.78 -13.34 13.55
N SER A 167 -8.63 -13.97 13.70
CA SER A 167 -8.19 -15.07 12.86
C SER A 167 -7.59 -16.21 13.71
N HIS A 168 -7.59 -17.41 13.14
CA HIS A 168 -6.94 -18.58 13.75
C HIS A 168 -5.44 -18.61 13.47
N TYR A 169 -5.03 -17.92 12.40
CA TYR A 169 -3.65 -17.71 12.02
C TYR A 169 -3.50 -16.29 11.47
N SER A 170 -2.38 -15.65 11.77
CA SER A 170 -2.02 -14.38 11.12
C SER A 170 -0.52 -14.33 10.86
N GLU A 171 -0.15 -13.67 9.76
CA GLU A 171 1.25 -13.43 9.38
C GLU A 171 1.41 -12.03 8.81
N ASP A 172 2.51 -11.37 9.16
CA ASP A 172 2.84 -10.07 8.58
C ASP A 172 3.37 -10.25 7.15
N LEU A 173 2.77 -9.55 6.19
CA LEU A 173 3.17 -9.55 4.78
C LEU A 173 4.63 -9.15 4.57
N ARG A 174 5.19 -8.30 5.44
CA ARG A 174 6.61 -7.95 5.40
C ARG A 174 7.49 -9.18 5.61
N GLU A 175 7.13 -10.03 6.57
CA GLU A 175 7.86 -11.25 6.88
C GLU A 175 7.59 -12.32 5.83
N PHE A 176 6.32 -12.49 5.46
CA PHE A 176 5.87 -13.46 4.46
C PHE A 176 6.56 -13.25 3.10
N LEU A 177 6.65 -12.00 2.64
CA LEU A 177 7.27 -11.63 1.36
C LEU A 177 8.77 -11.30 1.47
N GLN A 178 9.36 -11.47 2.66
CA GLN A 178 10.79 -11.22 2.91
C GLN A 178 11.22 -9.81 2.45
N LEU A 179 10.42 -8.80 2.79
CA LEU A 179 10.66 -7.43 2.35
C LEU A 179 11.90 -6.86 3.05
N GLU A 180 12.81 -6.30 2.26
CA GLU A 180 13.97 -5.59 2.77
C GLU A 180 13.57 -4.20 3.25
N VAL A 181 13.73 -3.93 4.54
CA VAL A 181 13.57 -2.57 5.08
C VAL A 181 14.85 -1.81 4.84
N LYS A 182 14.83 -0.87 3.89
CA LYS A 182 15.90 0.12 3.73
C LYS A 182 15.68 1.25 4.73
N GLU A 183 16.70 1.56 5.51
CA GLU A 183 16.69 2.77 6.33
C GLU A 183 17.01 4.00 5.47
N TYR A 184 16.12 5.00 5.53
CA TYR A 184 16.30 6.27 4.85
C TYR A 184 16.62 7.35 5.89
N HIS A 185 17.90 7.71 6.02
CA HIS A 185 18.31 8.81 6.89
C HIS A 185 17.92 10.16 6.25
N LEU A 186 16.71 10.65 6.50
CA LEU A 186 16.12 11.81 5.82
C LEU A 186 17.02 13.06 5.80
N GLU A 187 17.80 13.28 6.86
CA GLU A 187 18.78 14.38 6.95
C GLU A 187 19.78 14.41 5.78
N SER A 188 20.21 13.24 5.29
CA SER A 188 21.19 13.16 4.19
C SER A 188 20.62 13.62 2.85
N TYR A 189 19.30 13.64 2.71
CA TYR A 189 18.61 14.02 1.47
C TYR A 189 18.25 15.50 1.41
N LYS A 190 18.40 16.26 2.49
CA LYS A 190 17.94 17.66 2.59
C LYS A 190 18.55 18.55 1.53
N VAL A 191 19.87 18.45 1.30
CA VAL A 191 20.56 19.27 0.29
C VAL A 191 19.97 19.05 -1.10
N ASP A 192 19.87 17.79 -1.52
CA ASP A 192 19.38 17.44 -2.85
C ASP A 192 17.89 17.72 -3.03
N ALA A 193 17.11 17.61 -1.95
CA ALA A 193 15.70 17.94 -1.91
C ALA A 193 15.46 19.44 -2.07
N LEU A 194 16.19 20.27 -1.32
CA LEU A 194 16.09 21.73 -1.42
C LEU A 194 16.58 22.23 -2.77
N ARG A 195 17.69 21.67 -3.29
CA ARG A 195 18.18 21.98 -4.66
C ARG A 195 17.15 21.62 -5.73
N PHE A 196 16.45 20.50 -5.58
CA PHE A 196 15.38 20.13 -6.50
C PHE A 196 14.25 21.17 -6.51
N ILE A 197 13.86 21.68 -5.33
CA ILE A 197 12.82 22.72 -5.22
C ILE A 197 13.32 24.04 -5.80
N GLU A 198 14.57 24.44 -5.53
CA GLU A 198 15.20 25.64 -6.11
C GLU A 198 15.21 25.60 -7.64
N GLU A 199 15.65 24.48 -8.21
CA GLU A 199 15.67 24.28 -9.66
C GLU A 199 14.26 24.32 -10.26
N TRP A 200 13.27 23.77 -9.56
CA TRP A 200 11.88 23.82 -9.99
C TRP A 200 11.35 25.26 -10.00
N GLU A 201 11.58 26.02 -8.92
CA GLU A 201 11.18 27.43 -8.83
C GLU A 201 11.86 28.28 -9.89
N ALA A 202 13.16 28.10 -10.12
CA ALA A 202 13.90 28.84 -11.14
C ALA A 202 13.35 28.59 -12.55
N ARG A 203 12.81 27.39 -12.81
CA ARG A 203 12.23 27.01 -14.11
C ARG A 203 10.76 27.41 -14.25
N PHE A 204 9.98 27.38 -13.17
CA PHE A 204 8.51 27.44 -13.25
C PHE A 204 7.85 28.47 -12.32
N GLY A 205 8.61 29.14 -11.46
CA GLY A 205 8.10 29.98 -10.36
C GLY A 205 7.40 31.26 -10.80
N THR A 206 8.02 32.06 -11.67
CA THR A 206 7.60 33.44 -11.95
C THR A 206 6.70 33.63 -13.17
N GLU A 207 6.86 32.82 -14.23
CA GLU A 207 6.17 33.05 -15.52
C GLU A 207 5.14 31.98 -15.90
N ASN A 208 5.06 30.87 -15.15
CA ASN A 208 4.17 29.74 -15.46
C ASN A 208 2.97 29.64 -14.50
N GLU A 209 1.85 29.09 -14.99
CA GLU A 209 0.66 28.72 -14.18
C GLU A 209 0.89 27.48 -13.29
N LEU A 210 2.09 26.93 -13.29
CA LEU A 210 2.41 25.73 -12.52
C LEU A 210 2.64 26.09 -11.05
N TYR A 211 2.10 25.27 -10.15
CA TYR A 211 2.34 25.33 -8.72
C TYR A 211 2.95 24.00 -8.26
N LEU A 212 3.79 24.06 -7.23
CA LEU A 212 4.47 22.88 -6.71
C LEU A 212 3.59 22.20 -5.65
N GLY A 213 2.73 21.30 -6.10
CA GLY A 213 1.85 20.54 -5.21
C GLY A 213 2.61 19.47 -4.40
N ALA A 214 2.27 19.33 -3.12
CA ALA A 214 2.86 18.31 -2.24
C ALA A 214 2.75 16.86 -2.78
N PRO A 215 1.60 16.40 -3.35
CA PRO A 215 1.51 15.05 -3.91
C PRO A 215 2.46 14.81 -5.08
N TRP A 216 2.69 15.83 -5.91
CA TRP A 216 3.61 15.75 -7.03
C TRP A 216 5.05 15.73 -6.55
N LEU A 217 5.41 16.64 -5.64
CA LEU A 217 6.76 16.70 -5.06
C LEU A 217 7.14 15.40 -4.35
N ARG A 218 6.21 14.81 -3.58
CA ARG A 218 6.38 13.49 -2.95
C ARG A 218 6.73 12.42 -3.98
N ASN A 219 6.02 12.37 -5.10
CA ASN A 219 6.30 11.41 -6.18
C ASN A 219 7.68 11.67 -6.81
N GLN A 220 8.05 12.94 -7.04
CA GLN A 220 9.37 13.28 -7.55
C GLN A 220 10.50 12.88 -6.60
N PHE A 221 10.35 13.09 -5.30
CA PHE A 221 11.33 12.65 -4.30
C PHE A 221 11.42 11.14 -4.22
N SER A 222 10.29 10.43 -4.27
CA SER A 222 10.26 8.97 -4.32
C SER A 222 11.06 8.43 -5.51
N VAL A 223 10.84 8.97 -6.71
CA VAL A 223 11.58 8.60 -7.92
C VAL A 223 13.05 9.00 -7.84
N LYS A 224 13.35 10.25 -7.46
CA LYS A 224 14.71 10.81 -7.46
C LYS A 224 15.62 10.11 -6.45
N PHE A 225 15.10 9.78 -5.26
CA PHE A 225 15.89 9.21 -4.18
C PHE A 225 15.71 7.69 -4.01
N GLY A 226 14.86 7.08 -4.84
CA GLY A 226 14.55 5.64 -4.73
C GLY A 226 13.97 5.28 -3.37
N MET A 227 13.17 6.18 -2.79
CA MET A 227 12.57 6.02 -1.46
C MET A 227 11.05 5.82 -1.53
N PRO A 228 10.44 5.14 -0.55
CA PRO A 228 8.99 5.01 -0.47
C PRO A 228 8.29 6.37 -0.39
N ALA A 229 7.06 6.44 -0.89
CA ALA A 229 6.27 7.68 -0.87
C ALA A 229 6.04 8.22 0.54
N ASN A 230 5.98 7.35 1.55
CA ASN A 230 5.89 7.76 2.95
C ASN A 230 7.18 8.46 3.40
N SER A 231 8.35 7.87 3.17
CA SER A 231 9.64 8.51 3.48
C SER A 231 9.84 9.84 2.74
N ALA A 232 9.37 9.93 1.49
CA ALA A 232 9.35 11.19 0.75
C ALA A 232 8.42 12.24 1.37
N SER A 233 7.29 11.81 1.94
CA SER A 233 6.37 12.71 2.67
C SER A 233 7.01 13.17 3.97
N GLU A 234 7.62 12.26 4.73
CA GLU A 234 8.34 12.56 5.96
C GLU A 234 9.51 13.53 5.71
N LEU A 235 10.22 13.39 4.59
CA LEU A 235 11.26 14.35 4.18
C LEU A 235 10.66 15.74 3.93
N ILE A 236 9.54 15.83 3.23
CA ILE A 236 8.85 17.12 3.00
C ILE A 236 8.41 17.73 4.34
N ASP A 237 7.87 16.91 5.25
CA ASP A 237 7.43 17.38 6.56
C ASP A 237 8.61 17.81 7.44
N LEU A 238 9.74 17.10 7.42
CA LEU A 238 10.99 17.50 8.06
C LEU A 238 11.43 18.89 7.58
N LEU A 239 11.48 19.10 6.26
CA LEU A 239 11.86 20.39 5.67
C LEU A 239 10.91 21.52 6.06
N LYS A 240 9.61 21.23 6.23
CA LYS A 240 8.61 22.20 6.72
C LYS A 240 8.78 22.52 8.20
N ILE A 241 9.00 21.49 9.04
CA ILE A 241 9.20 21.63 10.49
C ILE A 241 10.42 22.50 10.77
N GLU A 242 11.50 22.28 10.02
CA GLU A 242 12.71 23.09 10.06
C GLU A 242 12.59 24.43 9.32
N LYS A 243 11.41 24.75 8.78
CA LYS A 243 11.11 26.00 8.08
C LYS A 243 12.00 26.26 6.87
N LEU A 244 12.61 25.24 6.28
CA LEU A 244 13.41 25.37 5.04
C LEU A 244 12.51 25.50 3.81
N ILE A 245 11.29 24.94 3.88
CA ILE A 245 10.24 25.11 2.86
C ILE A 245 8.93 25.56 3.50
N GLY A 246 8.14 26.32 2.74
CA GLY A 246 6.84 26.84 3.13
C GLY A 246 5.77 26.52 2.11
N SER A 247 4.57 27.08 2.32
CA SER A 247 3.49 27.06 1.33
C SER A 247 3.06 28.48 1.04
N GLU A 248 3.11 28.85 -0.23
CA GLU A 248 2.67 30.14 -0.75
C GLU A 248 1.39 29.97 -1.57
N ASN A 249 0.50 30.95 -1.50
CA ASN A 249 -0.72 30.94 -2.30
C ASN A 249 -0.41 31.46 -3.70
N LYS A 250 -0.49 30.59 -4.70
CA LYS A 250 -0.31 30.96 -6.11
C LYS A 250 -1.67 31.15 -6.76
N GLU A 251 -1.93 32.36 -7.23
CA GLU A 251 -3.12 32.69 -8.02
C GLU A 251 -2.90 32.29 -9.48
N LEU A 252 -3.83 31.50 -10.01
CA LEU A 252 -3.83 31.01 -11.37
C LEU A 252 -4.63 31.94 -12.28
N LYS A 253 -4.40 31.91 -13.59
CA LYS A 253 -5.10 32.80 -14.54
C LYS A 253 -6.61 32.59 -14.60
N ASN A 254 -7.10 31.43 -14.17
CA ASN A 254 -8.53 31.15 -14.05
C ASN A 254 -9.16 31.69 -12.74
N GLY A 255 -8.39 32.35 -11.88
CA GLY A 255 -8.81 32.89 -10.58
C GLY A 255 -8.73 31.89 -9.42
N ASP A 256 -8.30 30.64 -9.68
CA ASP A 256 -8.10 29.67 -8.60
C ASP A 256 -6.84 30.02 -7.80
N VAL A 257 -6.90 29.83 -6.48
CA VAL A 257 -5.73 29.92 -5.61
C VAL A 257 -5.33 28.50 -5.20
N LYS A 258 -4.07 28.14 -5.47
CA LYS A 258 -3.51 26.84 -5.11
C LYS A 258 -2.31 27.01 -4.18
N PRO A 259 -2.18 26.18 -3.13
CA PRO A 259 -0.98 26.17 -2.30
C PRO A 259 0.19 25.57 -3.11
N SER A 260 1.28 26.32 -3.19
CA SER A 260 2.54 25.93 -3.83
C SER A 260 3.62 25.81 -2.77
N ILE A 261 4.35 24.69 -2.76
CA ILE A 261 5.56 24.57 -1.96
C ILE A 261 6.63 25.51 -2.53
N ALA A 262 7.33 26.22 -1.65
CA ALA A 262 8.39 27.14 -2.01
C ALA A 262 9.52 27.13 -0.98
N LEU A 263 10.73 27.51 -1.39
CA LEU A 263 11.84 27.74 -0.46
C LEU A 263 11.59 29.01 0.36
N THR A 264 11.73 28.90 1.68
CA THR A 264 11.72 30.08 2.56
C THR A 264 13.04 30.85 2.46
N GLU A 265 13.10 32.04 3.04
CA GLU A 265 14.36 32.79 3.19
C GLU A 265 15.41 31.98 3.96
N GLU A 266 14.99 31.27 5.01
CA GLU A 266 15.86 30.38 5.80
C GLU A 266 16.41 29.22 4.94
N GLY A 267 15.56 28.58 4.13
CA GLY A 267 15.95 27.52 3.21
C GLY A 267 16.94 27.99 2.14
N ARG A 268 16.73 29.18 1.56
CA ARG A 268 17.66 29.77 0.59
C ARG A 268 19.01 30.10 1.22
N ASN A 269 19.00 30.68 2.42
CA ASN A 269 20.23 31.00 3.17
C ASN A 269 20.99 29.73 3.58
N TRP A 270 20.29 28.65 3.91
CA TRP A 270 20.88 27.36 4.22
C TRP A 270 21.56 26.73 3.00
N LEU A 271 20.96 26.86 1.80
CA LEU A 271 21.52 26.37 0.54
C LEU A 271 22.71 27.20 0.02
N ALA A 272 22.63 28.53 0.12
CA ALA A 272 23.60 29.47 -0.45
C ALA A 272 25.10 29.14 -0.21
N PRO A 273 25.55 28.72 1.00
CA PRO A 273 26.96 28.33 1.21
C PRO A 273 27.35 27.03 0.51
N LEU A 274 26.40 26.14 0.22
CA LEU A 274 26.62 24.83 -0.40
C LEU A 274 26.67 24.89 -1.93
N THR A 275 26.25 26.00 -2.55
CA THR A 275 26.25 26.19 -4.02
C THR A 275 27.60 26.69 -4.55
N LYS A 276 28.53 27.09 -3.67
CA LYS A 276 29.87 27.60 -4.02
C LYS A 276 30.99 26.56 -3.94
N MET A 277 30.66 25.29 -3.68
CA MET A 277 31.55 24.13 -3.75
C MET A 277 31.19 23.26 -4.95
#